data_AF-A0A2G2KPI6-F1
#
_entry.id   AF-A0A2G2KPI6-F1
#
_cell.length_a   1.000
_cell.length_b   1.000
_cell.length_c   1.000
_cell.angle_alpha   90.00
_cell.angle_beta   90.00
_cell.angle_gamma   90.00
#
_symmetry.space_group_name_H-M   'P 1'
#
loop_
_entity.id
_entity.type
_entity.pdbx_description
1 polymer ?
#
loop_
_entity_poly.entity_id
_entity_poly.type
_entity_poly.pdbx_seq_one_letter_code
_entity_poly.pdbx_strand_id
1 'polypeptide(L)'
;MTDNKNNVTRSIPELLKHYQTDPILPLELSELLPKLRKNNASVEHFKGFYRRDPLLCAYLVDLSWQATKKRDNHPFDAEHAMSTIGINGAKKFLNDIPEGEKTLISDEVKFILSSSLLAGELAKNISAQSSFASKSNVLYWGAIAHQFPDTLLWHLNLKGMWRVQYHQTKHCLNIAKVESKHLGFTRADWRQVVAKQWHMAELNQSTFLKNPPNNPKDLIQYSENGYDKQLASLKEWHNTDSWLILTANWLAKSLMAPWLINRSHHYFKIIQKAYSINDKKLKTAISESVRKASENIYDSRLFVPASCHLYLPQTPIYPAWLNERVGIKKLKSKHTTQENEITFDIKALLQKLINTPEKFKNSAELITQSFNAITKGVGFSRVSFMTVNWHNKKVICKMSFCKANENLVKIKPEFEFIKPTPLQNFLTSQGFLIFDIKKHQKIWSKLPVAIRQQRVPQFAFYSIKQGEKVKALVYVDGKESLFSDPNKIKQLKIILNAMNKALSGNTNTQKNSIKKAS
;
A
#
# COMPACT_ATOMS: atom_id res chain seq x y z
N MET A 1 -6.04 -20.61 -21.34
CA MET A 1 -6.85 -20.14 -20.19
C MET A 1 -7.94 -19.21 -20.69
N THR A 2 -8.98 -19.79 -21.29
CA THR A 2 -10.23 -19.12 -21.63
C THR A 2 -11.17 -19.17 -20.42
N ASP A 3 -11.99 -18.12 -20.28
CA ASP A 3 -13.09 -17.93 -19.32
C ASP A 3 -12.79 -17.82 -17.82
N ASN A 4 -13.11 -16.63 -17.27
CA ASN A 4 -14.29 -16.53 -16.41
C ASN A 4 -14.66 -15.04 -16.18
N LYS A 5 -15.77 -14.61 -16.79
CA LYS A 5 -16.37 -13.27 -16.58
C LYS A 5 -17.06 -13.12 -15.23
N ASN A 6 -17.20 -14.19 -14.45
CA ASN A 6 -17.80 -14.14 -13.13
C ASN A 6 -16.71 -14.14 -12.05
N ASN A 7 -16.36 -12.96 -11.53
CA ASN A 7 -15.73 -12.91 -10.21
C ASN A 7 -16.81 -13.22 -9.19
N VAL A 8 -17.13 -14.50 -9.03
CA VAL A 8 -17.99 -14.95 -7.93
C VAL A 8 -17.18 -14.72 -6.66
N THR A 9 -17.57 -13.73 -5.87
CA THR A 9 -17.07 -13.56 -4.51
C THR A 9 -17.51 -14.78 -3.71
N ARG A 10 -16.58 -15.69 -3.43
CA ARG A 10 -16.82 -16.88 -2.61
C ARG A 10 -16.74 -16.50 -1.14
N SER A 11 -17.61 -17.09 -0.32
CA SER A 11 -17.54 -16.94 1.14
C SER A 11 -16.30 -17.66 1.71
N ILE A 12 -15.89 -17.34 2.94
CA ILE A 12 -14.77 -18.02 3.62
C ILE A 12 -15.02 -19.54 3.71
N PRO A 13 -16.20 -20.04 4.14
CA PRO A 13 -16.47 -21.48 4.18
C PRO A 13 -16.36 -22.17 2.82
N GLU A 14 -16.81 -21.51 1.73
CA GLU A 14 -16.69 -22.05 0.38
C GLU A 14 -15.23 -22.19 -0.06
N LEU A 15 -14.38 -21.21 0.26
CA LEU A 15 -12.95 -21.27 -0.04
C LEU A 15 -12.25 -22.38 0.74
N LEU A 16 -12.60 -22.59 2.01
CA LEU A 16 -12.04 -23.67 2.82
C LEU A 16 -12.51 -25.05 2.32
N LYS A 17 -13.78 -25.18 1.95
CA LYS A 17 -14.29 -26.40 1.31
C LYS A 17 -13.59 -26.67 -0.03
N HIS A 18 -13.32 -25.61 -0.81
CA HIS A 18 -12.56 -25.74 -2.06
C HIS A 18 -11.11 -26.18 -1.80
N TYR A 19 -10.46 -25.66 -0.76
CA TYR A 19 -9.12 -26.09 -0.37
C TYR A 19 -9.08 -27.58 0.01
N GLN A 20 -10.11 -28.10 0.68
CA GLN A 20 -10.19 -29.53 1.00
C GLN A 20 -10.22 -30.41 -0.26
N THR A 21 -10.77 -29.90 -1.37
CA THR A 21 -10.80 -30.61 -2.65
C THR A 21 -9.54 -30.40 -3.51
N ASP A 22 -8.83 -29.29 -3.31
CA ASP A 22 -7.64 -28.91 -4.07
C ASP A 22 -6.58 -28.26 -3.14
N PRO A 23 -5.95 -29.05 -2.27
CA PRO A 23 -5.01 -28.54 -1.27
C PRO A 23 -3.66 -28.20 -1.90
N ILE A 24 -2.94 -27.25 -1.30
CA ILE A 24 -1.53 -27.04 -1.63
C ILE A 24 -0.72 -28.10 -0.88
N LEU A 25 -0.12 -29.02 -1.62
CA LEU A 25 0.74 -30.04 -1.03
C LEU A 25 2.09 -29.44 -0.61
N PRO A 26 2.73 -29.97 0.45
CA PRO A 26 4.10 -29.63 0.79
C PRO A 26 5.03 -29.82 -0.43
N LEU A 27 5.86 -28.81 -0.70
CA LEU A 27 6.71 -28.75 -1.90
C LEU A 27 7.73 -29.86 -1.93
N GLU A 28 8.17 -30.27 -0.73
CA GLU A 28 9.23 -31.25 -0.57
C GLU A 28 8.69 -32.68 -0.42
N LEU A 29 7.36 -32.85 -0.45
CA LEU A 29 6.71 -34.13 -0.24
C LEU A 29 7.22 -35.21 -1.20
N SER A 30 7.40 -34.89 -2.49
CA SER A 30 7.85 -35.87 -3.49
C SER A 30 9.26 -36.38 -3.24
N GLU A 31 10.15 -35.56 -2.65
CA GLU A 31 11.51 -36.00 -2.30
C GLU A 31 11.55 -36.68 -0.93
N LEU A 32 10.65 -36.27 -0.05
CA LEU A 32 10.54 -36.73 1.32
C LEU A 32 9.95 -38.14 1.41
N LEU A 33 8.89 -38.44 0.65
CA LEU A 33 8.18 -39.72 0.72
C LEU A 33 9.10 -40.93 0.44
N PRO A 34 9.93 -40.96 -0.61
CA PRO A 34 10.86 -42.07 -0.83
C PRO A 34 11.84 -42.26 0.33
N LYS A 35 12.28 -41.17 0.98
CA LYS A 35 13.21 -41.22 2.11
C LYS A 35 12.51 -41.70 3.39
N LEU A 36 11.27 -41.27 3.64
CA LEU A 36 10.43 -41.75 4.74
C LEU A 36 10.09 -43.24 4.63
N ARG A 37 9.97 -43.74 3.39
CA ARG A 37 9.64 -45.16 3.15
C ARG A 37 10.79 -46.09 3.55
N LYS A 38 12.04 -45.64 3.51
CA LYS A 38 13.21 -46.43 3.95
C LYS A 38 13.17 -46.69 5.46
N ASN A 39 13.60 -47.89 5.89
CA ASN A 39 13.57 -48.31 7.30
C ASN A 39 14.56 -47.57 8.22
N ASN A 40 15.45 -46.75 7.67
CA ASN A 40 16.48 -46.01 8.39
C ASN A 40 16.25 -44.48 8.43
N ALA A 41 15.02 -44.02 8.20
CA ALA A 41 14.70 -42.60 8.31
C ALA A 41 14.86 -42.10 9.75
N SER A 42 15.67 -41.04 9.96
CA SER A 42 15.82 -40.36 11.26
C SER A 42 15.17 -38.99 11.26
N VAL A 43 14.86 -38.48 12.45
CA VAL A 43 14.28 -37.14 12.66
C VAL A 43 15.23 -36.04 12.16
N GLU A 44 16.54 -36.24 12.30
CA GLU A 44 17.59 -35.32 11.88
C GLU A 44 17.62 -35.15 10.37
N HIS A 45 17.47 -36.24 9.61
CA HIS A 45 17.33 -36.14 8.15
C HIS A 45 16.03 -35.42 7.77
N PHE A 46 14.96 -35.64 8.53
CA PHE A 46 13.66 -35.01 8.32
C PHE A 46 13.69 -33.49 8.57
N LYS A 47 14.57 -33.04 9.48
CA LYS A 47 14.77 -31.64 9.86
C LYS A 47 15.12 -30.73 8.71
N GLY A 48 15.92 -31.21 7.75
CA GLY A 48 16.23 -30.46 6.53
C GLY A 48 14.99 -30.14 5.69
N PHE A 49 13.98 -31.02 5.68
CA PHE A 49 12.79 -30.88 4.83
C PHE A 49 11.80 -29.86 5.37
N TYR A 50 11.46 -29.89 6.66
CA TYR A 50 10.51 -28.90 7.18
C TYR A 50 11.16 -27.51 7.30
N ARG A 51 12.48 -27.42 7.54
CA ARG A 51 13.17 -26.12 7.55
C ARG A 51 13.18 -25.39 6.21
N ARG A 52 12.99 -26.11 5.11
CA ARG A 52 12.93 -25.56 3.75
C ARG A 52 11.50 -25.41 3.22
N ASP A 53 10.49 -25.88 3.96
CA ASP A 53 9.10 -25.94 3.51
C ASP A 53 8.11 -25.48 4.60
N PRO A 54 7.65 -24.20 4.55
CA PRO A 54 6.65 -23.70 5.49
C PRO A 54 5.30 -24.43 5.42
N LEU A 55 4.93 -25.01 4.27
CA LEU A 55 3.71 -25.80 4.16
C LEU A 55 3.85 -27.09 4.95
N LEU A 56 4.98 -27.79 4.78
CA LEU A 56 5.27 -28.99 5.56
C LEU A 56 5.20 -28.72 7.07
N CYS A 57 5.72 -27.57 7.51
CA CYS A 57 5.62 -27.14 8.92
C CYS A 57 4.17 -27.03 9.39
N ALA A 58 3.31 -26.36 8.61
CA ALA A 58 1.90 -26.19 8.95
C ALA A 58 1.15 -27.53 9.01
N TYR A 59 1.44 -28.44 8.06
CA TYR A 59 0.88 -29.79 8.05
C TYR A 59 1.32 -30.59 9.28
N LEU A 60 2.61 -30.56 9.65
CA LEU A 60 3.10 -31.29 10.82
C LEU A 60 2.44 -30.81 12.12
N VAL A 61 2.27 -29.49 12.27
CA VAL A 61 1.57 -28.90 13.42
C VAL A 61 0.13 -29.39 13.48
N ASP A 62 -0.62 -29.30 12.37
CA ASP A 62 -2.01 -29.77 12.31
C ASP A 62 -2.13 -31.27 12.61
N LEU A 63 -1.24 -32.08 12.05
CA LEU A 63 -1.18 -33.53 12.32
C LEU A 63 -0.92 -33.83 13.80
N SER A 64 -0.01 -33.08 14.43
CA SER A 64 0.29 -33.25 15.85
C SER A 64 -0.89 -32.85 16.74
N TRP A 65 -1.66 -31.83 16.36
CA TRP A 65 -2.91 -31.47 17.02
C TRP A 65 -3.95 -32.60 16.95
N GLN A 66 -4.11 -33.20 15.78
CA GLN A 66 -5.01 -34.34 15.59
C GLN A 66 -4.56 -35.55 16.42
N ALA A 67 -3.26 -35.87 16.40
CA ALA A 67 -2.68 -37.01 17.13
C ALA A 67 -2.81 -36.88 18.66
N THR A 68 -2.70 -35.66 19.19
CA THR A 68 -2.83 -35.39 20.63
C THR A 68 -4.28 -35.35 21.13
N LYS A 69 -5.26 -35.68 20.28
CA LYS A 69 -6.69 -35.62 20.58
C LYS A 69 -7.14 -34.23 21.07
N LYS A 70 -6.60 -33.15 20.49
CA LYS A 70 -7.00 -31.76 20.77
C LYS A 70 -6.73 -31.29 22.21
N ARG A 71 -5.59 -31.68 22.79
CA ARG A 71 -5.14 -31.18 24.11
C ARG A 71 -4.62 -29.74 23.99
N ASP A 72 -4.82 -28.93 25.03
CA ASP A 72 -4.43 -27.51 25.03
C ASP A 72 -2.91 -27.32 24.80
N ASN A 73 -2.06 -28.19 25.36
CA ASN A 73 -0.59 -28.16 25.23
C ASN A 73 -0.10 -28.78 23.91
N HIS A 74 -0.70 -28.40 22.80
CA HIS A 74 -0.30 -28.92 21.50
C HIS A 74 0.99 -28.29 20.97
N PRO A 75 1.68 -28.99 20.07
CA PRO A 75 2.85 -28.44 19.42
C PRO A 75 2.48 -27.22 18.57
N PHE A 76 3.24 -26.14 18.76
CA PHE A 76 3.11 -24.90 17.97
C PHE A 76 4.20 -24.79 16.89
N ASP A 77 5.17 -25.71 16.88
CA ASP A 77 6.26 -25.72 15.93
C ASP A 77 6.55 -27.12 15.38
N ALA A 78 7.23 -27.18 14.23
CA ALA A 78 7.50 -28.43 13.53
C ALA A 78 8.46 -29.35 14.30
N GLU A 79 9.38 -28.81 15.11
CA GLU A 79 10.31 -29.63 15.90
C GLU A 79 9.54 -30.36 17.02
N HIS A 80 8.72 -29.64 17.77
CA HIS A 80 7.85 -30.19 18.81
C HIS A 80 6.76 -31.11 18.22
N ALA A 81 6.22 -30.77 17.04
CA ALA A 81 5.27 -31.62 16.34
C ALA A 81 5.89 -32.97 16.00
N MET A 82 7.12 -32.96 15.47
CA MET A 82 7.88 -34.18 15.16
C MET A 82 8.24 -34.99 16.41
N SER A 83 8.59 -34.35 17.52
CA SER A 83 8.80 -35.04 18.79
C SER A 83 7.52 -35.71 19.31
N THR A 84 6.36 -35.12 19.02
CA THR A 84 5.05 -35.61 19.48
C THR A 84 4.54 -36.79 18.66
N ILE A 85 4.59 -36.70 17.34
CA ILE A 85 4.07 -37.75 16.44
C ILE A 85 5.12 -38.81 16.09
N GLY A 86 6.40 -38.47 16.21
CA GLY A 86 7.52 -39.30 15.78
C GLY A 86 7.59 -39.50 14.27
N ILE A 87 8.68 -40.11 13.79
CA ILE A 87 8.87 -40.40 12.36
C ILE A 87 7.79 -41.35 11.82
N ASN A 88 7.33 -42.30 12.65
CA ASN A 88 6.30 -43.26 12.28
C ASN A 88 4.93 -42.60 12.12
N GLY A 89 4.59 -41.65 13.01
CA GLY A 89 3.37 -40.86 12.87
C GLY A 89 3.40 -40.02 11.60
N ALA A 90 4.49 -39.28 11.38
CA ALA A 90 4.68 -38.50 10.14
C ALA A 90 4.59 -39.40 8.89
N LYS A 91 5.22 -40.57 8.89
CA LYS A 91 5.16 -41.54 7.79
C LYS A 91 3.75 -42.02 7.51
N LYS A 92 2.96 -42.33 8.55
CA LYS A 92 1.58 -42.77 8.38
C LYS A 92 0.75 -41.70 7.66
N PHE A 93 0.74 -40.49 8.19
CA PHE A 93 -0.10 -39.41 7.66
C PHE A 93 0.37 -38.88 6.30
N LEU A 94 1.67 -38.70 6.10
CA LEU A 94 2.18 -38.16 4.85
C LEU A 94 2.02 -39.14 3.68
N ASN A 95 1.98 -40.46 3.94
CA ASN A 95 1.66 -41.45 2.91
C ASN A 95 0.17 -41.45 2.51
N ASP A 96 -0.72 -40.98 3.38
CA ASP A 96 -2.16 -40.87 3.08
C ASP A 96 -2.46 -39.64 2.21
N ILE A 97 -1.51 -38.71 2.05
CA ILE A 97 -1.64 -37.58 1.14
C ILE A 97 -1.54 -38.14 -0.30
N PRO A 98 -2.57 -37.95 -1.15
CA PRO A 98 -2.53 -38.46 -2.50
C PRO A 98 -1.30 -37.93 -3.23
N GLU A 99 -0.53 -38.83 -3.85
CA GLU A 99 0.51 -38.48 -4.83
C GLU A 99 -0.18 -37.98 -6.10
N GLY A 100 -0.85 -36.82 -6.01
CA GLY A 100 -1.44 -36.16 -7.15
C GLY A 100 -0.37 -35.66 -8.12
N GLU A 101 -0.77 -35.35 -9.35
CA GLU A 101 0.07 -34.55 -10.24
C GLU A 101 0.56 -33.32 -9.48
N LYS A 102 1.86 -33.04 -9.58
CA LYS A 102 2.50 -31.90 -8.89
C LYS A 102 1.70 -30.64 -9.21
N THR A 103 0.87 -30.18 -8.28
CA THR A 103 0.15 -28.92 -8.41
C THR A 103 1.19 -27.83 -8.63
N LEU A 104 1.15 -27.23 -9.83
CA LEU A 104 2.05 -26.16 -10.17
C LEU A 104 1.70 -24.94 -9.30
N ILE A 105 2.46 -24.74 -8.23
CA ILE A 105 2.25 -23.56 -7.39
C ILE A 105 2.67 -22.29 -8.12
N SER A 106 1.88 -21.24 -7.94
CA SER A 106 2.15 -19.96 -8.57
C SER A 106 3.39 -19.28 -8.00
N ASP A 107 3.97 -18.34 -8.73
CA ASP A 107 5.14 -17.60 -8.26
C ASP A 107 4.81 -16.71 -7.05
N GLU A 108 3.56 -16.26 -6.92
CA GLU A 108 3.09 -15.53 -5.74
C GLU A 108 3.10 -16.41 -4.49
N VAL A 109 2.68 -17.68 -4.62
CA VAL A 109 2.75 -18.67 -3.53
C VAL A 109 4.22 -18.93 -3.16
N LYS A 110 5.10 -19.16 -4.13
CA LYS A 110 6.55 -19.33 -3.89
C LYS A 110 7.14 -18.11 -3.17
N PHE A 111 6.80 -16.90 -3.62
CA PHE A 111 7.26 -15.65 -3.01
C PHE A 111 6.87 -15.55 -1.54
N ILE A 112 5.61 -15.84 -1.20
CA ILE A 112 5.12 -15.79 0.18
C ILE A 112 5.84 -16.84 1.04
N LEU A 113 6.00 -18.07 0.54
CA LEU A 113 6.70 -19.14 1.25
C LEU A 113 8.18 -18.81 1.49
N SER A 114 8.92 -18.36 0.47
CA SER A 114 10.31 -17.88 0.65
C SER A 114 10.40 -16.75 1.65
N SER A 115 9.49 -15.78 1.58
CA SER A 115 9.49 -14.64 2.51
C SER A 115 9.17 -15.04 3.94
N SER A 116 8.42 -16.13 4.13
CA SER A 116 8.10 -16.68 5.46
C SER A 116 9.34 -17.31 6.10
N LEU A 117 10.13 -18.06 5.33
CA LEU A 117 11.41 -18.61 5.80
C LEU A 117 12.39 -17.50 6.20
N LEU A 118 12.53 -16.48 5.34
CA LEU A 118 13.36 -15.32 5.65
C LEU A 118 12.83 -14.57 6.90
N ALA A 119 11.52 -14.42 7.04
CA ALA A 119 10.92 -13.79 8.22
C ALA A 119 11.23 -14.58 9.51
N GLY A 120 11.20 -15.91 9.46
CA GLY A 120 11.63 -16.78 10.55
C GLY A 120 13.05 -16.48 10.99
N GLU A 121 14.01 -16.56 10.06
CA GLU A 121 15.43 -16.29 10.35
C GLU A 121 15.66 -14.85 10.85
N LEU A 122 14.95 -13.86 10.29
CA LEU A 122 14.98 -12.48 10.78
C LEU A 122 14.50 -12.38 12.22
N ALA A 123 13.34 -12.95 12.55
CA ALA A 123 12.79 -12.93 13.91
C ALA A 123 13.73 -13.60 14.91
N LYS A 124 14.35 -14.72 14.53
CA LYS A 124 15.36 -15.44 15.32
C LYS A 124 16.60 -14.59 15.60
N ASN A 125 17.21 -14.04 14.56
CA ASN A 125 18.47 -13.30 14.70
C ASN A 125 18.27 -11.92 15.35
N ILE A 126 17.13 -11.27 15.12
CA ILE A 126 16.76 -10.00 15.79
C ILE A 126 16.48 -10.25 17.27
N SER A 127 15.68 -11.27 17.61
CA SER A 127 15.35 -11.58 19.00
C SER A 127 16.59 -11.94 19.83
N ALA A 128 17.53 -12.70 19.26
CA ALA A 128 18.80 -13.05 19.90
C ALA A 128 19.68 -11.84 20.27
N GLN A 129 19.46 -10.68 19.65
CA GLN A 129 20.20 -9.44 19.91
C GLN A 129 19.41 -8.44 20.78
N SER A 130 18.27 -8.85 21.33
CA SER A 130 17.32 -8.00 22.06
C SER A 130 16.91 -8.64 23.39
N SER A 131 16.00 -7.98 24.12
CA SER A 131 15.39 -8.53 25.35
C SER A 131 14.58 -9.82 25.11
N PHE A 132 14.31 -10.20 23.86
CA PHE A 132 13.53 -11.38 23.48
C PHE A 132 14.36 -12.66 23.26
N ALA A 133 15.63 -12.69 23.68
CA ALA A 133 16.55 -13.80 23.38
C ALA A 133 16.00 -15.19 23.82
N SER A 134 15.33 -15.28 24.96
CA SER A 134 14.73 -16.54 25.47
C SER A 134 13.56 -17.05 24.63
N LYS A 135 12.93 -16.19 23.83
CA LYS A 135 11.77 -16.52 22.98
C LYS A 135 12.14 -16.75 21.51
N SER A 136 13.44 -16.80 21.20
CA SER A 136 13.92 -16.81 19.81
C SER A 136 13.31 -17.95 18.96
N ASN A 137 13.16 -19.15 19.51
CA ASN A 137 12.53 -20.28 18.80
C ASN A 137 11.03 -20.06 18.57
N VAL A 138 10.30 -19.59 19.59
CA VAL A 138 8.85 -19.30 19.47
C VAL A 138 8.60 -18.23 18.41
N LEU A 139 9.45 -17.20 18.37
CA LEU A 139 9.35 -16.09 17.42
C LEU A 139 9.72 -16.52 15.99
N TYR A 140 10.71 -17.40 15.83
CA TYR A 140 11.06 -18.02 14.55
C TYR A 140 9.86 -18.72 13.93
N TRP A 141 9.23 -19.64 14.69
CA TRP A 141 8.09 -20.42 14.22
C TRP A 141 6.84 -19.56 14.03
N GLY A 142 6.58 -18.63 14.95
CA GLY A 142 5.50 -17.67 14.80
C GLY A 142 5.64 -16.81 13.54
N ALA A 143 6.86 -16.40 13.17
CA ALA A 143 7.11 -15.63 11.97
C ALA A 143 6.94 -16.44 10.67
N ILE A 144 7.36 -17.71 10.65
CA ILE A 144 7.15 -18.63 9.51
C ILE A 144 5.64 -18.88 9.30
N ALA A 145 4.91 -19.19 10.38
CA ALA A 145 3.50 -19.52 10.30
C ALA A 145 2.63 -18.29 9.94
N HIS A 146 3.08 -17.07 10.25
CA HIS A 146 2.27 -15.85 10.10
C HIS A 146 1.68 -15.63 8.70
N GLN A 147 2.40 -15.99 7.63
CA GLN A 147 1.89 -15.79 6.27
C GLN A 147 1.08 -16.97 5.73
N PHE A 148 0.99 -18.09 6.46
CA PHE A 148 0.31 -19.28 5.98
C PHE A 148 -1.13 -19.01 5.51
N PRO A 149 -1.98 -18.24 6.22
CA PRO A 149 -3.28 -17.88 5.67
C PRO A 149 -3.23 -17.10 4.36
N ASP A 150 -2.27 -16.18 4.21
CA ASP A 150 -2.11 -15.44 2.95
C ASP A 150 -1.66 -16.37 1.82
N THR A 151 -0.81 -17.37 2.10
CA THR A 151 -0.40 -18.41 1.14
C THR A 151 -1.63 -19.15 0.59
N LEU A 152 -2.52 -19.62 1.48
CA LEU A 152 -3.75 -20.29 1.09
C LEU A 152 -4.64 -19.40 0.22
N LEU A 153 -4.74 -18.12 0.57
CA LEU A 153 -5.56 -17.17 -0.17
C LEU A 153 -5.02 -16.85 -1.57
N TRP A 154 -3.69 -16.77 -1.72
CA TRP A 154 -3.05 -16.60 -3.03
C TRP A 154 -3.31 -17.80 -3.96
N HIS A 155 -3.32 -19.02 -3.41
CA HIS A 155 -3.70 -20.22 -4.16
C HIS A 155 -5.17 -20.22 -4.57
N LEU A 156 -6.07 -19.99 -3.59
CA LEU A 156 -7.52 -20.13 -3.80
C LEU A 156 -8.16 -18.95 -4.53
N ASN A 157 -7.59 -17.74 -4.43
CA ASN A 157 -8.15 -16.52 -5.01
C ASN A 157 -7.05 -15.56 -5.53
N LEU A 158 -6.20 -16.07 -6.42
CA LEU A 158 -5.10 -15.35 -7.05
C LEU A 158 -5.53 -14.00 -7.66
N LYS A 159 -6.63 -13.97 -8.44
CA LYS A 159 -7.13 -12.75 -9.09
C LYS A 159 -7.60 -11.71 -8.07
N GLY A 160 -8.32 -12.12 -7.02
CA GLY A 160 -8.77 -11.23 -5.95
C GLY A 160 -7.58 -10.61 -5.21
N MET A 161 -6.59 -11.43 -4.86
CA MET A 161 -5.36 -10.99 -4.20
C MET A 161 -4.56 -10.01 -5.05
N TRP A 162 -4.42 -10.26 -6.35
CA TRP A 162 -3.78 -9.32 -7.27
C TRP A 162 -4.46 -7.94 -7.30
N ARG A 163 -5.79 -7.90 -7.30
CA ARG A 163 -6.53 -6.63 -7.24
C ARG A 163 -6.34 -5.90 -5.92
N VAL A 164 -6.38 -6.62 -4.79
CA VAL A 164 -6.11 -6.04 -3.47
C VAL A 164 -4.69 -5.44 -3.44
N GLN A 165 -3.69 -6.19 -3.90
CA GLN A 165 -2.30 -5.75 -3.97
C GLN A 165 -2.12 -4.53 -4.88
N TYR A 166 -2.74 -4.52 -6.05
CA TYR A 166 -2.70 -3.39 -6.98
C TYR A 166 -3.34 -2.13 -6.38
N HIS A 167 -4.50 -2.28 -5.74
CA HIS A 167 -5.13 -1.14 -5.07
C HIS A 167 -4.29 -0.64 -3.91
N GLN A 168 -3.75 -1.52 -3.06
CA GLN A 168 -2.89 -1.14 -1.93
C GLN A 168 -1.64 -0.36 -2.35
N THR A 169 -1.11 -0.65 -3.54
CA THR A 169 0.14 -0.03 -4.04
C THR A 169 -0.11 1.21 -4.90
N LYS A 170 -1.17 1.24 -5.69
CA LYS A 170 -1.47 2.34 -6.64
C LYS A 170 -2.45 3.37 -6.08
N HIS A 171 -3.32 2.98 -5.15
CA HIS A 171 -4.40 3.80 -4.66
C HIS A 171 -4.37 3.87 -3.13
N CYS A 172 -4.29 5.07 -2.55
CA CYS A 172 -4.34 5.25 -1.09
C CYS A 172 -5.78 5.08 -0.55
N LEU A 173 -6.42 3.95 -0.87
CA LEU A 173 -7.78 3.61 -0.47
C LEU A 173 -7.78 2.87 0.88
N ASN A 174 -8.94 2.88 1.52
CA ASN A 174 -9.18 2.04 2.68
C ASN A 174 -9.10 0.56 2.26
N ILE A 175 -8.05 -0.13 2.73
CA ILE A 175 -7.71 -1.50 2.34
C ILE A 175 -8.85 -2.47 2.68
N ALA A 176 -9.50 -2.34 3.85
CA ALA A 176 -10.58 -3.24 4.24
C ALA A 176 -11.76 -3.17 3.25
N LYS A 177 -12.10 -1.97 2.75
CA LYS A 177 -13.15 -1.81 1.71
C LYS A 177 -12.76 -2.45 0.39
N VAL A 178 -11.48 -2.39 0.01
CA VAL A 178 -10.95 -3.02 -1.20
C VAL A 178 -10.99 -4.54 -1.07
N GLU A 179 -10.59 -5.07 0.09
CA GLU A 179 -10.65 -6.50 0.41
C GLU A 179 -12.09 -7.00 0.35
N SER A 180 -13.03 -6.38 1.08
CA SER A 180 -14.46 -6.77 1.04
C SER A 180 -15.02 -6.74 -0.38
N LYS A 181 -14.64 -5.77 -1.20
CA LYS A 181 -15.10 -5.65 -2.59
C LYS A 181 -14.59 -6.78 -3.50
N HIS A 182 -13.32 -7.18 -3.36
CA HIS A 182 -12.66 -8.11 -4.28
C HIS A 182 -12.60 -9.55 -3.77
N LEU A 183 -12.68 -9.74 -2.46
CA LEU A 183 -12.63 -11.04 -1.79
C LEU A 183 -13.98 -11.44 -1.20
N GLY A 184 -14.86 -10.48 -0.88
CA GLY A 184 -16.11 -10.73 -0.14
C GLY A 184 -15.95 -10.68 1.39
N PHE A 185 -14.72 -10.53 1.89
CA PHE A 185 -14.36 -10.48 3.31
C PHE A 185 -13.07 -9.67 3.49
N THR A 186 -12.68 -9.37 4.73
CA THR A 186 -11.37 -8.76 5.00
C THR A 186 -10.30 -9.83 5.21
N ARG A 187 -9.02 -9.51 4.93
CA ARG A 187 -7.93 -10.46 5.22
C ARG A 187 -7.80 -10.77 6.71
N ALA A 188 -8.22 -9.86 7.59
CA ALA A 188 -8.25 -10.12 9.03
C ALA A 188 -9.23 -11.26 9.35
N ASP A 189 -10.45 -11.22 8.81
CA ASP A 189 -11.46 -12.28 8.98
C ASP A 189 -10.92 -13.62 8.48
N TRP A 190 -10.35 -13.63 7.27
CA TRP A 190 -9.74 -14.82 6.68
C TRP A 190 -8.63 -15.43 7.55
N ARG A 191 -7.69 -14.60 8.01
CA ARG A 191 -6.58 -15.06 8.86
C ARG A 191 -7.06 -15.65 10.17
N GLN A 192 -8.06 -15.05 10.80
CA GLN A 192 -8.62 -15.59 12.04
C GLN A 192 -9.30 -16.95 11.84
N VAL A 193 -10.08 -17.11 10.76
CA VAL A 193 -10.74 -18.40 10.49
C VAL A 193 -9.71 -19.47 10.15
N VAL A 194 -8.74 -19.17 9.27
CA VAL A 194 -7.67 -20.13 8.94
C VAL A 194 -6.85 -20.49 10.17
N ALA A 195 -6.48 -19.51 10.99
CA ALA A 195 -5.65 -19.76 12.17
C ALA A 195 -6.33 -20.67 13.19
N LYS A 196 -7.66 -20.56 13.34
CA LYS A 196 -8.44 -21.48 14.17
C LYS A 196 -8.54 -22.87 13.53
N GLN A 197 -8.83 -22.94 12.24
CA GLN A 197 -9.04 -24.22 11.54
C GLN A 197 -7.76 -25.04 11.40
N TRP A 198 -6.60 -24.39 11.30
CA TRP A 198 -5.28 -25.00 11.20
C TRP A 198 -4.53 -25.04 12.53
N HIS A 199 -5.23 -24.75 13.64
CA HIS A 199 -4.67 -24.87 14.99
C HIS A 199 -3.34 -24.14 15.14
N MET A 200 -3.25 -22.94 14.55
CA MET A 200 -2.04 -22.12 14.63
C MET A 200 -1.82 -21.66 16.07
N ALA A 201 -0.56 -21.43 16.44
CA ALA A 201 -0.18 -20.95 17.77
C ALA A 201 -0.98 -19.72 18.22
N GLU A 202 -1.27 -19.62 19.53
CA GLU A 202 -1.99 -18.48 20.12
C GLU A 202 -1.31 -17.13 19.80
N LEU A 203 0.01 -17.13 19.72
CA LEU A 203 0.78 -15.95 19.32
C LEU A 203 0.45 -15.47 17.89
N ASN A 204 0.20 -16.39 16.96
CA ASN A 204 -0.26 -16.04 15.61
C ASN A 204 -1.71 -15.54 15.64
N GLN A 205 -2.59 -16.24 16.36
CA GLN A 205 -4.00 -15.86 16.48
C GLN A 205 -4.15 -14.45 17.07
N SER A 206 -3.44 -14.15 18.16
CA SER A 206 -3.42 -12.82 18.79
C SER A 206 -2.88 -11.72 17.86
N THR A 207 -1.92 -12.05 16.99
CA THR A 207 -1.44 -11.14 15.95
C THR A 207 -2.54 -10.78 14.94
N PHE A 208 -3.45 -11.72 14.64
CA PHE A 208 -4.56 -11.50 13.68
C PHE A 208 -5.80 -10.85 14.30
N LEU A 209 -5.94 -10.89 15.63
CA LEU A 209 -7.01 -10.19 16.35
C LEU A 209 -6.78 -8.67 16.40
N LYS A 210 -5.52 -8.24 16.41
CA LYS A 210 -5.15 -6.83 16.44
C LYS A 210 -5.31 -6.19 15.06
N ASN A 211 -5.78 -4.94 15.04
CA ASN A 211 -5.77 -4.16 13.81
C ASN A 211 -4.31 -3.91 13.39
N PRO A 212 -3.90 -4.27 12.16
CA PRO A 212 -2.56 -3.97 11.69
C PRO A 212 -2.32 -2.46 11.73
N PRO A 213 -1.15 -1.98 12.18
CA PRO A 213 -0.91 -0.55 12.33
C PRO A 213 -0.63 0.07 10.96
N ASN A 214 -1.71 0.29 10.23
CA ASN A 214 -1.71 0.75 8.85
C ASN A 214 -1.68 2.29 8.74
N ASN A 215 -1.63 3.02 9.85
CA ASN A 215 -1.52 4.49 9.84
C ASN A 215 -0.09 4.89 9.44
N PRO A 216 0.14 5.42 8.22
CA PRO A 216 1.49 5.70 7.75
C PRO A 216 2.17 6.80 8.56
N LYS A 217 1.40 7.75 9.12
CA LYS A 217 1.97 8.84 9.92
C LYS A 217 2.58 8.31 11.22
N ASP A 218 1.85 7.42 11.90
CA ASP A 218 2.29 6.86 13.17
C ASP A 218 3.53 5.97 12.96
N LEU A 219 3.59 5.19 11.86
CA LEU A 219 4.76 4.40 11.50
C LEU A 219 5.99 5.27 11.20
N ILE A 220 5.83 6.38 10.45
CA ILE A 220 6.89 7.35 10.18
C ILE A 220 7.40 7.93 11.51
N GLN A 221 6.51 8.45 12.35
CA GLN A 221 6.89 9.02 13.64
C GLN A 221 7.58 7.99 14.54
N TYR A 222 7.11 6.74 14.54
CA TYR A 222 7.75 5.64 15.26
C TYR A 222 9.17 5.36 14.75
N SER A 223 9.37 5.36 13.44
CA SER A 223 10.68 5.11 12.82
C SER A 223 11.71 6.20 13.16
N GLU A 224 11.26 7.44 13.32
CA GLU A 224 12.09 8.60 13.63
C GLU A 224 12.39 8.66 15.13
N ASN A 225 11.35 8.61 15.96
CA ASN A 225 11.42 8.97 17.38
C ASN A 225 11.23 7.79 18.34
N GLY A 226 10.81 6.62 17.85
CA GLY A 226 10.38 5.51 18.71
C GLY A 226 8.92 5.64 19.14
N TYR A 227 8.52 4.83 20.13
CA TYR A 227 7.14 4.83 20.60
C TYR A 227 6.81 6.07 21.43
N ASP A 228 5.66 6.67 21.15
CA ASP A 228 5.04 7.74 21.94
C ASP A 228 3.58 7.33 22.23
N LYS A 229 3.05 7.68 23.40
CA LYS A 229 1.65 7.43 23.78
C LYS A 229 0.64 8.08 22.82
N GLN A 230 1.05 9.11 22.08
CA GLN A 230 0.25 9.74 21.03
C GLN A 230 0.07 8.84 19.80
N LEU A 231 0.91 7.82 19.62
CA LEU A 231 0.83 6.83 18.54
C LEU A 231 -0.23 5.77 18.85
N ALA A 232 -1.50 6.21 18.90
CA ALA A 232 -2.62 5.37 19.33
C ALA A 232 -2.73 4.05 18.55
N SER A 233 -2.41 4.05 17.24
CA SER A 233 -2.47 2.82 16.43
C SER A 233 -1.39 1.79 16.76
N LEU A 234 -0.33 2.18 17.47
CA LEU A 234 0.81 1.32 17.82
C LEU A 234 0.79 0.87 19.28
N LYS A 235 -0.15 1.36 20.10
CA LYS A 235 -0.24 1.07 21.54
C LYS A 235 -0.34 -0.43 21.85
N GLU A 236 -1.12 -1.18 21.09
CA GLU A 236 -1.31 -2.63 21.28
C GLU A 236 -0.18 -3.49 20.70
N TRP A 237 0.74 -2.86 19.98
CA TRP A 237 1.83 -3.51 19.26
C TRP A 237 3.17 -3.33 19.97
N HIS A 238 3.47 -2.12 20.46
CA HIS A 238 4.76 -1.81 21.05
C HIS A 238 5.15 -2.79 22.18
N ASN A 239 6.40 -3.27 22.15
CA ASN A 239 6.97 -4.25 23.09
C ASN A 239 6.24 -5.61 23.17
N THR A 240 5.47 -6.00 22.15
CA THR A 240 4.84 -7.33 22.10
C THR A 240 5.57 -8.28 21.17
N ASP A 241 5.51 -9.58 21.47
CA ASP A 241 6.06 -10.65 20.61
C ASP A 241 5.43 -10.60 19.20
N SER A 242 4.13 -10.30 19.11
CA SER A 242 3.39 -10.11 17.84
C SER A 242 4.01 -9.02 16.95
N TRP A 243 4.61 -7.99 17.54
CA TRP A 243 5.23 -6.91 16.79
C TRP A 243 6.49 -7.36 16.08
N LEU A 244 7.26 -8.27 16.67
CA LEU A 244 8.46 -8.80 16.02
C LEU A 244 8.08 -9.72 14.87
N ILE A 245 7.08 -10.57 15.07
CA ILE A 245 6.52 -11.40 14.00
C ILE A 245 6.07 -10.53 12.82
N LEU A 246 5.30 -9.48 13.09
CA LEU A 246 4.76 -8.60 12.05
C LEU A 246 5.86 -7.84 11.31
N THR A 247 6.78 -7.19 12.05
CA THR A 247 7.86 -6.39 11.46
C THR A 247 8.91 -7.23 10.73
N ALA A 248 9.21 -8.45 11.21
CA ALA A 248 10.08 -9.39 10.49
C ALA A 248 9.45 -9.82 9.15
N ASN A 249 8.14 -10.07 9.13
CA ASN A 249 7.41 -10.42 7.90
C ASN A 249 7.34 -9.26 6.90
N TRP A 250 7.14 -8.03 7.37
CA TRP A 250 7.21 -6.83 6.51
C TRP A 250 8.61 -6.63 5.94
N LEU A 251 9.62 -6.81 6.78
CA LEU A 251 10.99 -6.67 6.34
C LEU A 251 11.36 -7.73 5.31
N ALA A 252 11.07 -9.01 5.57
CA ALA A 252 11.33 -10.11 4.65
C ALA A 252 10.71 -9.84 3.26
N LYS A 253 9.42 -9.47 3.21
CA LYS A 253 8.75 -9.09 1.95
C LYS A 253 9.45 -7.94 1.24
N SER A 254 9.93 -6.94 1.98
CA SER A 254 10.61 -5.78 1.39
C SER A 254 12.03 -6.08 0.89
N LEU A 255 12.72 -7.06 1.50
CA LEU A 255 14.03 -7.53 1.04
C LEU A 255 13.91 -8.41 -0.20
N MET A 256 12.81 -9.16 -0.32
CA MET A 256 12.56 -10.04 -1.46
C MET A 256 11.92 -9.34 -2.66
N ALA A 257 11.31 -8.16 -2.49
CA ALA A 257 10.66 -7.44 -3.57
C ALA A 257 11.48 -6.21 -3.99
N PRO A 258 12.16 -6.22 -5.16
CA PRO A 258 13.01 -5.10 -5.60
C PRO A 258 12.27 -3.75 -5.65
N TRP A 259 10.96 -3.77 -5.90
CA TRP A 259 10.12 -2.56 -5.92
C TRP A 259 9.74 -2.02 -4.54
N LEU A 260 10.06 -2.73 -3.46
CA LEU A 260 9.84 -2.31 -2.08
C LEU A 260 11.13 -1.87 -1.37
N ILE A 261 12.26 -1.77 -2.09
CA ILE A 261 13.57 -1.44 -1.50
C ILE A 261 13.62 -0.08 -0.77
N ASN A 262 12.82 0.89 -1.21
CA ASN A 262 12.70 2.17 -0.50
C ASN A 262 11.93 2.04 0.83
N ARG A 263 11.09 1.00 0.98
CA ARG A 263 10.36 0.73 2.22
C ARG A 263 11.17 -0.10 3.22
N SER A 264 12.16 -0.88 2.76
CA SER A 264 12.99 -1.70 3.67
C SER A 264 13.76 -0.84 4.68
N HIS A 265 14.29 0.31 4.23
CA HIS A 265 14.94 1.30 5.11
C HIS A 265 14.02 1.81 6.23
N HIS A 266 12.74 2.01 5.92
CA HIS A 266 11.77 2.42 6.92
C HIS A 266 11.50 1.31 7.94
N TYR A 267 11.36 0.06 7.49
CA TYR A 267 11.22 -1.09 8.38
C TYR A 267 12.48 -1.35 9.21
N PHE A 268 13.68 -1.11 8.68
CA PHE A 268 14.93 -1.13 9.46
C PHE A 268 14.85 -0.18 10.65
N LYS A 269 14.45 1.08 10.40
CA LYS A 269 14.32 2.09 11.46
C LYS A 269 13.28 1.70 12.50
N ILE A 270 12.13 1.17 12.09
CA ILE A 270 11.11 0.64 13.01
C ILE A 270 11.69 -0.45 13.90
N ILE A 271 12.41 -1.43 13.34
CA ILE A 271 13.01 -2.53 14.09
C ILE A 271 14.11 -2.02 15.04
N GLN A 272 14.98 -1.11 14.59
CA GLN A 272 16.00 -0.47 15.43
C GLN A 272 15.37 0.17 16.68
N LYS A 273 14.29 0.93 16.48
CA LYS A 273 13.59 1.63 17.56
C LYS A 273 12.79 0.69 18.45
N ALA A 274 12.13 -0.31 17.88
CA ALA A 274 11.30 -1.25 18.64
C ALA A 274 12.10 -2.18 19.55
N TYR A 275 13.32 -2.57 19.15
CA TYR A 275 14.11 -3.56 19.88
C TYR A 275 15.43 -3.00 20.41
N SER A 276 15.65 -1.68 20.30
CA SER A 276 16.87 -0.99 20.74
C SER A 276 18.15 -1.60 20.16
N ILE A 277 18.08 -2.11 18.91
CA ILE A 277 19.22 -2.73 18.22
C ILE A 277 19.93 -1.66 17.40
N ASN A 278 21.26 -1.55 17.57
CA ASN A 278 22.05 -0.61 16.78
C ASN A 278 22.18 -1.06 15.31
N ASP A 279 22.56 -0.13 14.44
CA ASP A 279 22.60 -0.34 13.00
C ASP A 279 23.53 -1.48 12.56
N LYS A 280 24.71 -1.58 13.18
CA LYS A 280 25.68 -2.65 12.89
C LYS A 280 25.10 -4.02 13.21
N LYS A 281 24.55 -4.19 14.41
CA LYS A 281 23.94 -5.46 14.86
C LYS A 281 22.76 -5.85 13.99
N LEU A 282 21.88 -4.91 13.63
CA LEU A 282 20.75 -5.19 12.76
C LEU A 282 21.19 -5.62 11.36
N LYS A 283 22.18 -4.94 10.76
CA LYS A 283 22.76 -5.33 9.47
C LYS A 283 23.35 -6.74 9.52
N THR A 284 24.13 -7.06 10.56
CA THR A 284 24.64 -8.42 10.77
C THR A 284 23.52 -9.44 10.88
N ALA A 285 22.47 -9.16 11.65
CA ALA A 285 21.32 -10.03 11.79
C ALA A 285 20.60 -10.26 10.45
N ILE A 286 20.44 -9.22 9.63
CA ILE A 286 19.84 -9.33 8.29
C ILE A 286 20.70 -10.19 7.37
N SER A 287 22.00 -9.90 7.27
CA SER A 287 22.92 -10.67 6.40
C SER A 287 22.94 -12.13 6.78
N GLU A 288 22.99 -12.43 8.08
CA GLU A 288 22.97 -13.80 8.59
C GLU A 288 21.63 -14.51 8.31
N SER A 289 20.51 -13.77 8.39
CA SER A 289 19.18 -14.31 8.08
C SER A 289 19.04 -14.63 6.60
N VAL A 290 19.52 -13.74 5.73
CA VAL A 290 19.52 -13.97 4.27
C VAL A 290 20.40 -15.16 3.92
N ARG A 291 21.59 -15.28 4.52
CA ARG A 291 22.49 -16.42 4.33
C ARG A 291 21.82 -17.73 4.73
N LYS A 292 21.35 -17.86 5.98
CA LYS A 292 20.70 -19.07 6.49
C LYS A 292 19.44 -19.45 5.72
N ALA A 293 18.58 -18.48 5.39
CA ALA A 293 17.38 -18.74 4.60
C ALA A 293 17.75 -19.24 3.19
N SER A 294 18.80 -18.68 2.57
CA SER A 294 19.28 -19.12 1.26
C SER A 294 19.88 -20.53 1.30
N GLU A 295 20.63 -20.86 2.36
CA GLU A 295 21.17 -22.21 2.59
C GLU A 295 20.06 -23.24 2.78
N ASN A 296 19.04 -22.92 3.58
CA ASN A 296 17.90 -23.82 3.79
C ASN A 296 17.11 -24.06 2.49
N ILE A 297 17.02 -23.05 1.62
CA ILE A 297 16.25 -23.09 0.36
C ILE A 297 17.08 -23.68 -0.79
N TYR A 298 18.37 -23.99 -0.59
CA TYR A 298 19.22 -24.57 -1.62
C TYR A 298 18.59 -25.86 -2.19
N ASP A 299 18.60 -25.98 -3.52
CA ASP A 299 17.92 -27.02 -4.31
C ASP A 299 16.39 -27.12 -4.16
N SER A 300 15.74 -26.20 -3.44
CA SER A 300 14.28 -26.15 -3.39
C SER A 300 13.70 -25.39 -4.59
N ARG A 301 12.37 -25.46 -4.73
CA ARG A 301 11.59 -24.74 -5.76
C ARG A 301 11.29 -23.29 -5.39
N LEU A 302 11.74 -22.84 -4.23
CA LEU A 302 11.46 -21.52 -3.68
C LEU A 302 12.50 -20.49 -4.16
N PHE A 303 12.13 -19.21 -4.14
CA PHE A 303 13.06 -18.14 -4.48
C PHE A 303 14.14 -18.00 -3.41
N VAL A 304 15.39 -17.93 -3.85
CA VAL A 304 16.57 -17.70 -3.00
C VAL A 304 16.61 -16.22 -2.58
N PRO A 305 16.46 -15.87 -1.29
CA PRO A 305 16.37 -14.48 -0.87
C PRO A 305 17.59 -13.62 -1.26
N ALA A 306 18.80 -14.19 -1.23
CA ALA A 306 20.01 -13.49 -1.62
C ALA A 306 19.98 -12.96 -3.07
N SER A 307 19.32 -13.68 -3.99
CA SER A 307 19.22 -13.25 -5.39
C SER A 307 18.52 -11.89 -5.53
N CYS A 308 17.56 -11.60 -4.66
CA CYS A 308 16.77 -10.36 -4.67
C CYS A 308 17.64 -9.11 -4.45
N HIS A 309 18.76 -9.25 -3.74
CA HIS A 309 19.71 -8.17 -3.48
C HIS A 309 20.60 -7.81 -4.68
N LEU A 310 20.63 -8.66 -5.71
CA LEU A 310 21.37 -8.39 -6.95
C LEU A 310 20.54 -7.58 -7.97
N TYR A 311 19.23 -7.46 -7.76
CA TYR A 311 18.37 -6.71 -8.66
C TYR A 311 18.38 -5.21 -8.36
N LEU A 312 18.34 -4.42 -9.42
CA LEU A 312 18.11 -2.99 -9.32
C LEU A 312 16.69 -2.70 -8.80
N PRO A 313 16.46 -1.54 -8.15
CA PRO A 313 15.12 -1.08 -7.82
C PRO A 313 14.22 -1.07 -9.08
N GLN A 314 13.06 -1.71 -9.00
CA GLN A 314 12.13 -1.83 -10.13
C GLN A 314 10.75 -1.27 -9.79
N THR A 315 9.94 -1.01 -10.81
CA THR A 315 8.50 -0.78 -10.59
C THR A 315 7.80 -2.12 -10.34
N PRO A 316 6.75 -2.18 -9.50
CA PRO A 316 6.02 -3.42 -9.30
C PRO A 316 5.44 -3.92 -10.62
N ILE A 317 5.67 -5.19 -10.94
CA ILE A 317 5.12 -5.87 -12.10
C ILE A 317 3.76 -6.46 -11.70
N TYR A 318 2.74 -6.19 -12.51
CA TYR A 318 1.41 -6.78 -12.34
C TYR A 318 1.06 -7.62 -13.56
N PRO A 319 0.21 -8.65 -13.41
CA PRO A 319 -0.31 -9.39 -14.54
C PRO A 319 -0.90 -8.47 -15.61
N ALA A 320 -0.71 -8.81 -16.88
CA ALA A 320 -1.14 -7.99 -18.02
C ALA A 320 -2.61 -7.57 -17.91
N TRP A 321 -3.51 -8.50 -17.57
CA TRP A 321 -4.95 -8.25 -17.39
C TRP A 321 -5.31 -7.19 -16.34
N LEU A 322 -4.40 -6.89 -15.40
CA LEU A 322 -4.61 -5.88 -14.37
C LEU A 322 -4.14 -4.49 -14.81
N ASN A 323 -3.16 -4.45 -15.72
CA ASN A 323 -2.61 -3.23 -16.31
C ASN A 323 -3.27 -2.87 -17.65
N GLU A 324 -3.82 -3.85 -18.35
CA GLU A 324 -4.74 -3.66 -19.44
C GLU A 324 -5.81 -2.74 -18.90
N ARG A 325 -5.75 -1.46 -19.33
CA ARG A 325 -6.93 -0.61 -19.31
C ARG A 325 -7.93 -1.46 -20.04
N VAL A 326 -8.84 -2.11 -19.30
CA VAL A 326 -9.94 -2.89 -19.86
C VAL A 326 -10.38 -2.02 -20.99
N GLY A 327 -10.09 -2.47 -22.21
CA GLY A 327 -10.52 -1.76 -23.37
C GLY A 327 -12.00 -1.75 -23.13
N ILE A 328 -12.53 -0.61 -22.71
CA ILE A 328 -13.95 -0.34 -22.80
C ILE A 328 -14.10 -0.26 -24.31
N LYS A 329 -14.09 -1.44 -24.96
CA LYS A 329 -14.86 -1.73 -26.14
C LYS A 329 -16.18 -1.16 -25.69
N LYS A 330 -16.49 0.02 -26.22
CA LYS A 330 -17.80 0.63 -26.11
C LYS A 330 -18.72 -0.48 -26.57
N LEU A 331 -19.20 -1.28 -25.63
CA LEU A 331 -20.45 -1.98 -25.78
C LEU A 331 -21.35 -0.83 -26.21
N LYS A 332 -21.78 -0.88 -27.47
CA LYS A 332 -22.95 -0.16 -27.93
C LYS A 332 -24.11 -0.74 -27.13
N SER A 333 -24.11 -0.56 -25.82
CA SER A 333 -25.27 -0.79 -25.00
C SER A 333 -26.21 0.30 -25.44
N LYS A 334 -27.27 -0.09 -26.14
CA LYS A 334 -28.55 0.61 -26.17
C LYS A 334 -29.16 0.65 -24.75
N HIS A 335 -28.36 0.99 -23.75
CA HIS A 335 -28.85 1.53 -22.51
C HIS A 335 -28.88 3.03 -22.72
N THR A 336 -30.09 3.51 -22.95
CA THR A 336 -30.57 4.86 -22.65
C THR A 336 -30.18 5.20 -21.22
N THR A 337 -28.90 5.48 -21.02
CA THR A 337 -28.42 6.11 -19.81
C THR A 337 -28.71 7.56 -20.08
N GLN A 338 -29.77 8.06 -19.47
CA GLN A 338 -29.88 9.49 -19.23
C GLN A 338 -28.62 9.86 -18.46
N GLU A 339 -27.60 10.33 -19.18
CA GLU A 339 -26.62 11.24 -18.63
C GLU A 339 -27.45 12.42 -18.15
N ASN A 340 -27.86 12.38 -16.87
CA ASN A 340 -28.07 13.60 -16.14
C ASN A 340 -26.72 14.31 -16.22
N GLU A 341 -26.57 15.19 -17.21
CA GLU A 341 -25.65 16.30 -17.14
C GLU A 341 -25.92 16.92 -15.78
N ILE A 342 -25.08 16.59 -14.79
CA ILE A 342 -25.08 17.31 -13.53
C ILE A 342 -24.60 18.69 -13.92
N THR A 343 -25.54 19.55 -14.29
CA THR A 343 -25.31 20.96 -14.57
C THR A 343 -24.72 21.53 -13.30
N PHE A 344 -23.41 21.78 -13.32
CA PHE A 344 -22.73 22.31 -12.17
C PHE A 344 -23.23 23.74 -11.96
N ASP A 345 -24.06 23.96 -10.94
CA ASP A 345 -24.64 25.27 -10.67
C ASP A 345 -23.57 26.23 -10.13
N ILE A 346 -22.95 26.96 -11.06
CA ILE A 346 -21.94 27.97 -10.75
C ILE A 346 -22.55 29.08 -9.89
N LYS A 347 -23.83 29.44 -10.06
CA LYS A 347 -24.47 30.51 -9.28
C LYS A 347 -24.60 30.10 -7.82
N ALA A 348 -25.07 28.88 -7.54
CA ALA A 348 -25.15 28.35 -6.18
C ALA A 348 -23.77 28.29 -5.50
N LEU A 349 -22.73 27.86 -6.23
CA LEU A 349 -21.37 27.86 -5.69
C LEU A 349 -20.88 29.28 -5.37
N LEU A 350 -21.11 30.25 -6.26
CA LEU A 350 -20.70 31.64 -6.05
C LEU A 350 -21.40 32.26 -4.84
N GLN A 351 -22.70 32.02 -4.67
CA GLN A 351 -23.42 32.43 -3.47
C GLN A 351 -22.80 31.81 -2.22
N LYS A 352 -22.48 30.51 -2.24
CA LYS A 352 -21.84 29.83 -1.11
C LYS A 352 -20.44 30.38 -0.80
N LEU A 353 -19.63 30.67 -1.82
CA LEU A 353 -18.27 31.23 -1.65
C LEU A 353 -18.28 32.66 -1.12
N ILE A 354 -19.25 33.49 -1.55
CA ILE A 354 -19.30 34.91 -1.19
C ILE A 354 -20.03 35.11 0.14
N ASN A 355 -21.18 34.46 0.33
CA ASN A 355 -22.08 34.76 1.44
C ASN A 355 -21.89 33.83 2.65
N THR A 356 -21.46 32.58 2.42
CA THR A 356 -21.37 31.58 3.50
C THR A 356 -20.09 30.72 3.42
N PRO A 357 -18.89 31.32 3.39
CA PRO A 357 -17.62 30.60 3.29
C PRO A 357 -17.32 29.68 4.49
N GLU A 358 -17.97 29.91 5.64
CA GLU A 358 -17.88 29.08 6.84
C GLU A 358 -18.58 27.72 6.69
N LYS A 359 -19.49 27.56 5.72
CA LYS A 359 -20.14 26.27 5.42
C LYS A 359 -19.22 25.24 4.75
N PHE A 360 -18.00 25.63 4.37
CA PHE A 360 -17.00 24.68 3.90
C PHE A 360 -16.26 24.09 5.10
N LYS A 361 -16.13 22.76 5.16
CA LYS A 361 -15.48 22.07 6.29
C LYS A 361 -14.03 22.48 6.46
N ASN A 362 -13.36 22.81 5.35
CA ASN A 362 -11.98 23.30 5.32
C ASN A 362 -11.66 23.95 3.97
N SER A 363 -10.50 24.62 3.88
CA SER A 363 -10.02 25.25 2.64
C SER A 363 -9.83 24.26 1.48
N ALA A 364 -9.53 22.99 1.75
CA ALA A 364 -9.35 21.99 0.70
C ALA A 364 -10.66 21.67 -0.01
N GLU A 365 -11.77 21.58 0.73
CA GLU A 365 -13.12 21.41 0.16
C GLU A 365 -13.50 22.61 -0.72
N LEU A 366 -13.26 23.83 -0.23
CA LEU A 366 -13.53 25.07 -0.95
C LEU A 366 -12.77 25.15 -2.29
N ILE A 367 -11.46 24.88 -2.27
CA ILE A 367 -10.64 24.89 -3.49
C ILE A 367 -11.08 23.76 -4.43
N THR A 368 -11.40 22.57 -3.90
CA THR A 368 -11.89 21.44 -4.71
C THR A 368 -13.20 21.75 -5.43
N GLN A 369 -14.18 22.35 -4.74
CA GLN A 369 -15.45 22.74 -5.37
C GLN A 369 -15.24 23.84 -6.42
N SER A 370 -14.36 24.81 -6.14
CA SER A 370 -13.98 25.85 -7.11
C SER A 370 -13.31 25.27 -8.36
N PHE A 371 -12.45 24.27 -8.20
CA PHE A 371 -11.75 23.62 -9.31
C PHE A 371 -12.68 22.75 -10.15
N ASN A 372 -13.66 22.09 -9.51
CA ASN A 372 -14.73 21.41 -10.23
C ASN A 372 -15.58 22.40 -11.03
N ALA A 373 -15.90 23.58 -10.48
CA ALA A 373 -16.61 24.62 -11.22
C ALA A 373 -15.84 25.09 -12.47
N ILE A 374 -14.53 25.31 -12.33
CA ILE A 374 -13.65 25.73 -13.43
C ILE A 374 -13.57 24.65 -14.52
N THR A 375 -13.40 23.39 -14.13
CA THR A 375 -13.16 22.30 -15.08
C THR A 375 -14.43 21.70 -15.67
N LYS A 376 -15.45 21.42 -14.84
CA LYS A 376 -16.72 20.83 -15.26
C LYS A 376 -17.75 21.87 -15.67
N GLY A 377 -17.85 22.98 -14.94
CA GLY A 377 -18.82 24.03 -15.21
C GLY A 377 -18.39 24.95 -16.35
N VAL A 378 -17.23 25.60 -16.21
CA VAL A 378 -16.73 26.54 -17.22
C VAL A 378 -16.15 25.79 -18.42
N GLY A 379 -15.44 24.68 -18.17
CA GLY A 379 -14.97 23.77 -19.22
C GLY A 379 -13.47 23.77 -19.46
N PHE A 380 -12.67 24.44 -18.61
CA PHE A 380 -11.21 24.42 -18.71
C PHE A 380 -10.64 23.03 -18.49
N SER A 381 -9.50 22.73 -19.12
CA SER A 381 -8.94 21.38 -19.14
C SER A 381 -8.22 21.06 -17.83
N ARG A 382 -7.39 21.99 -17.32
CA ARG A 382 -6.60 21.75 -16.10
C ARG A 382 -6.57 22.99 -15.21
N VAL A 383 -6.47 22.73 -13.91
CA VAL A 383 -6.30 23.78 -12.89
C VAL A 383 -5.40 23.29 -11.78
N SER A 384 -4.47 24.14 -11.33
CA SER A 384 -3.50 23.81 -10.29
C SER A 384 -3.40 24.92 -9.24
N PHE A 385 -3.37 24.51 -7.97
CA PHE A 385 -3.21 25.36 -6.80
C PHE A 385 -1.77 25.26 -6.29
N MET A 386 -1.09 26.39 -6.22
CA MET A 386 0.31 26.48 -5.79
C MET A 386 0.42 27.38 -4.56
N THR A 387 1.13 26.95 -3.53
CA THR A 387 1.39 27.76 -2.33
C THR A 387 2.74 28.46 -2.41
N VAL A 388 2.79 29.72 -1.97
CA VAL A 388 4.01 30.52 -1.91
C VAL A 388 4.69 30.33 -0.55
N ASN A 389 5.88 29.73 -0.55
CA ASN A 389 6.75 29.66 0.62
C ASN A 389 7.75 30.81 0.58
N TRP A 390 7.45 31.88 1.31
CA TRP A 390 8.28 33.08 1.41
C TRP A 390 9.62 32.85 2.12
N HIS A 391 9.67 31.90 3.06
CA HIS A 391 10.90 31.58 3.79
C HIS A 391 11.92 30.91 2.85
N ASN A 392 11.47 29.91 2.10
CA ASN A 392 12.33 29.17 1.18
C ASN A 392 12.45 29.82 -0.21
N LYS A 393 11.74 30.93 -0.45
CA LYS A 393 11.62 31.58 -1.77
C LYS A 393 11.19 30.61 -2.89
N LYS A 394 10.24 29.71 -2.61
CA LYS A 394 9.72 28.69 -3.55
C LYS A 394 8.20 28.69 -3.66
N VAL A 395 7.70 28.38 -4.86
CA VAL A 395 6.29 28.10 -5.13
C VAL A 395 6.14 26.59 -5.39
N ILE A 396 5.24 25.95 -4.62
CA ILE A 396 5.04 24.49 -4.62
C ILE A 396 3.59 24.17 -4.99
N CYS A 397 3.38 23.25 -5.92
CA CYS A 397 2.04 22.80 -6.31
C CYS A 397 1.47 21.87 -5.23
N LYS A 398 0.36 22.26 -4.60
CA LYS A 398 -0.32 21.46 -3.57
C LYS A 398 -1.47 20.63 -4.14
N MET A 399 -2.12 21.11 -5.19
CA MET A 399 -3.28 20.44 -5.76
C MET A 399 -3.36 20.65 -7.27
N SER A 400 -3.75 19.62 -8.01
CA SER A 400 -3.94 19.72 -9.46
C SER A 400 -5.11 18.84 -9.92
N PHE A 401 -5.97 19.43 -10.74
CA PHE A 401 -7.17 18.85 -11.32
C PHE A 401 -7.08 18.86 -12.84
N CYS A 402 -7.71 17.85 -13.43
CA CYS A 402 -7.82 17.65 -14.87
C CYS A 402 -9.25 17.21 -15.17
N LYS A 403 -9.81 17.66 -16.29
CA LYS A 403 -11.13 17.25 -16.76
C LYS A 403 -11.15 15.73 -16.99
N ALA A 404 -12.12 15.05 -16.38
CA ALA A 404 -12.14 13.59 -16.19
C ALA A 404 -12.07 12.76 -17.50
N ASN A 405 -12.35 13.37 -18.66
CA ASN A 405 -12.49 12.67 -19.93
C ASN A 405 -11.37 12.97 -20.95
N GLU A 406 -10.37 13.80 -20.62
CA GLU A 406 -9.40 14.28 -21.63
C GLU A 406 -8.05 13.55 -21.63
N ASN A 407 -7.83 12.50 -20.81
CA ASN A 407 -6.53 11.78 -20.71
C ASN A 407 -5.31 12.71 -20.52
N LEU A 408 -5.50 13.96 -20.07
CA LEU A 408 -4.42 14.92 -19.95
C LEU A 408 -3.61 14.68 -18.67
N VAL A 409 -2.29 14.81 -18.80
CA VAL A 409 -1.38 14.80 -17.66
C VAL A 409 -1.61 16.05 -16.82
N LYS A 410 -1.77 15.86 -15.50
CA LYS A 410 -1.86 16.96 -14.52
C LYS A 410 -0.60 17.82 -14.55
N ILE A 411 -0.76 19.14 -14.61
CA ILE A 411 0.38 20.06 -14.56
C ILE A 411 0.67 20.44 -13.11
N LYS A 412 1.92 20.29 -12.68
CA LYS A 412 2.39 20.74 -11.37
C LYS A 412 3.48 21.79 -11.53
N PRO A 413 3.11 23.07 -11.73
CA PRO A 413 4.11 24.13 -11.85
C PRO A 413 4.78 24.35 -10.49
N GLU A 414 6.10 24.30 -10.47
CA GLU A 414 6.92 24.58 -9.30
C GLU A 414 8.11 25.43 -9.76
N PHE A 415 8.47 26.43 -8.96
CA PHE A 415 9.60 27.31 -9.28
C PHE A 415 10.14 28.03 -8.05
N GLU A 416 11.40 28.42 -8.15
CA GLU A 416 12.06 29.28 -7.17
C GLU A 416 12.00 30.73 -7.66
N PHE A 417 11.87 31.67 -6.73
CA PHE A 417 11.83 33.10 -7.02
C PHE A 417 12.99 33.85 -6.34
N ILE A 418 14.11 33.15 -6.17
CA ILE A 418 15.39 33.75 -5.78
C ILE A 418 15.91 34.65 -6.91
N LYS A 419 15.75 34.20 -8.16
CA LYS A 419 16.09 34.95 -9.37
C LYS A 419 14.84 35.65 -9.93
N PRO A 420 14.99 36.80 -10.63
CA PRO A 420 13.88 37.46 -11.29
C PRO A 420 13.14 36.49 -12.22
N THR A 421 11.84 36.36 -12.01
CA THR A 421 10.95 35.51 -12.82
C THR A 421 9.83 36.36 -13.41
N PRO A 422 9.35 36.09 -14.63
CA PRO A 422 8.18 36.77 -15.18
C PRO A 422 6.94 36.68 -14.28
N LEU A 423 6.91 35.69 -13.38
CA LEU A 423 5.83 35.49 -12.41
C LEU A 423 6.02 36.29 -11.11
N GLN A 424 7.08 37.09 -10.97
CA GLN A 424 7.38 37.80 -9.72
C GLN A 424 6.31 38.84 -9.37
N ASN A 425 5.70 39.48 -10.37
CA ASN A 425 4.60 40.43 -10.18
C ASN A 425 3.36 39.76 -9.55
N PHE A 426 3.17 38.46 -9.81
CA PHE A 426 2.11 37.66 -9.19
C PHE A 426 2.41 37.34 -7.72
N LEU A 427 3.65 37.47 -7.27
CA LEU A 427 4.02 37.28 -5.86
C LEU A 427 3.84 38.55 -5.04
N THR A 428 3.93 39.72 -5.66
CA THR A 428 3.84 41.02 -4.99
C THR A 428 2.42 41.57 -4.98
N SER A 429 1.65 41.33 -6.05
CA SER A 429 0.32 41.90 -6.24
C SER A 429 -0.72 40.85 -6.60
N GLN A 430 -1.99 41.13 -6.29
CA GLN A 430 -3.10 40.34 -6.79
C GLN A 430 -3.26 40.64 -8.28
N GLY A 431 -3.06 39.64 -9.15
CA GLY A 431 -3.19 39.81 -10.59
C GLY A 431 -3.92 38.64 -11.24
N PHE A 432 -4.48 38.91 -12.41
CA PHE A 432 -4.98 37.92 -13.37
C PHE A 432 -4.36 38.23 -14.73
N LEU A 433 -3.65 37.28 -15.33
CA LEU A 433 -3.13 37.44 -16.70
C LEU A 433 -3.30 36.15 -17.47
N ILE A 434 -3.63 36.30 -18.75
CA ILE A 434 -3.63 35.22 -19.72
C ILE A 434 -2.32 35.32 -20.50
N PHE A 435 -1.56 34.23 -20.46
CA PHE A 435 -0.37 34.04 -21.25
C PHE A 435 -0.75 33.31 -22.54
N ASP A 436 -0.11 33.74 -23.61
CA ASP A 436 -0.27 33.21 -24.96
C ASP A 436 1.12 32.95 -25.52
N ILE A 437 1.36 31.73 -26.00
CA ILE A 437 2.69 31.29 -26.46
C ILE A 437 3.22 32.14 -27.63
N LYS A 438 2.33 32.66 -28.49
CA LYS A 438 2.70 33.51 -29.63
C LYS A 438 3.00 34.93 -29.18
N LYS A 439 2.17 35.51 -28.31
CA LYS A 439 2.34 36.90 -27.84
C LYS A 439 3.44 37.05 -26.79
N HIS A 440 3.75 36.00 -26.04
CA HIS A 440 4.63 36.04 -24.86
C HIS A 440 5.89 35.17 -25.02
N GLN A 441 6.41 35.01 -26.24
CA GLN A 441 7.58 34.17 -26.53
C GLN A 441 8.80 34.51 -25.65
N LYS A 442 9.07 35.80 -25.42
CA LYS A 442 10.24 36.29 -24.65
C LYS A 442 10.28 35.81 -23.20
N ILE A 443 9.12 35.49 -22.62
CA ILE A 443 9.03 35.00 -21.24
C ILE A 443 8.79 33.49 -21.15
N TRP A 444 8.44 32.83 -22.27
CA TRP A 444 8.08 31.42 -22.29
C TRP A 444 9.23 30.52 -21.85
N SER A 445 10.46 30.83 -22.27
CA SER A 445 11.67 30.11 -21.88
C SER A 445 11.97 30.20 -20.37
N LYS A 446 11.45 31.23 -19.70
CA LYS A 446 11.64 31.51 -18.28
C LYS A 446 10.51 30.94 -17.40
N LEU A 447 9.47 30.34 -18.00
CA LEU A 447 8.37 29.72 -17.25
C LEU A 447 8.81 28.38 -16.61
N PRO A 448 8.09 27.92 -15.56
CA PRO A 448 8.30 26.60 -14.97
C PRO A 448 8.34 25.48 -16.01
N VAL A 449 9.26 24.53 -15.85
CA VAL A 449 9.48 23.40 -16.78
C VAL A 449 8.17 22.67 -17.10
N ALA A 450 7.34 22.43 -16.08
CA ALA A 450 6.07 21.73 -16.22
C ALA A 450 5.08 22.42 -17.18
N ILE A 451 5.13 23.76 -17.28
CA ILE A 451 4.29 24.52 -18.22
C ILE A 451 4.89 24.43 -19.63
N ARG A 452 6.22 24.59 -19.75
CA ARG A 452 6.93 24.54 -21.04
C ARG A 452 6.76 23.21 -21.76
N GLN A 453 6.86 22.10 -21.03
CA GLN A 453 6.75 20.74 -21.59
C GLN A 453 5.38 20.44 -22.20
N GLN A 454 4.33 21.07 -21.69
CA GLN A 454 2.95 20.78 -22.08
C GLN A 454 2.51 21.56 -23.33
N ARG A 455 3.32 22.52 -23.77
CA ARG A 455 3.12 23.33 -24.99
C ARG A 455 1.67 23.84 -25.15
N VAL A 456 1.07 24.27 -24.05
CA VAL A 456 -0.29 24.83 -24.10
C VAL A 456 -0.29 26.13 -24.91
N PRO A 457 -1.26 26.35 -25.81
CA PRO A 457 -1.34 27.60 -26.57
C PRO A 457 -1.53 28.81 -25.66
N GLN A 458 -2.43 28.68 -24.68
CA GLN A 458 -2.78 29.73 -23.72
C GLN A 458 -3.03 29.16 -22.33
N PHE A 459 -2.74 29.95 -21.30
CA PHE A 459 -3.08 29.64 -19.91
C PHE A 459 -3.29 30.92 -19.10
N ALA A 460 -4.05 30.85 -18.01
CA ALA A 460 -4.19 31.94 -17.06
C ALA A 460 -3.41 31.68 -15.76
N PHE A 461 -2.85 32.75 -15.20
CA PHE A 461 -2.43 32.80 -13.79
C PHE A 461 -3.30 33.76 -13.01
N TYR A 462 -3.52 33.40 -11.75
CA TYR A 462 -4.20 34.25 -10.78
C TYR A 462 -3.52 34.19 -9.41
N SER A 463 -3.34 35.34 -8.78
CA SER A 463 -2.78 35.44 -7.43
C SER A 463 -3.86 35.50 -6.36
N ILE A 464 -3.69 34.72 -5.31
CA ILE A 464 -4.52 34.74 -4.11
C ILE A 464 -3.76 35.51 -3.03
N LYS A 465 -4.24 36.72 -2.73
CA LYS A 465 -3.64 37.64 -1.77
C LYS A 465 -4.42 37.60 -0.47
N GLN A 466 -3.71 37.37 0.63
CA GLN A 466 -4.29 37.28 1.97
C GLN A 466 -3.56 38.27 2.89
N GLY A 467 -4.26 39.35 3.26
CA GLY A 467 -3.62 40.51 3.87
C GLY A 467 -2.68 41.19 2.87
N GLU A 468 -1.45 41.48 3.29
CA GLU A 468 -0.47 42.20 2.46
C GLU A 468 0.31 41.30 1.48
N LYS A 469 0.31 39.98 1.70
CA LYS A 469 1.18 39.06 0.94
C LYS A 469 0.35 38.08 0.10
N VAL A 470 0.88 37.74 -1.07
CA VAL A 470 0.34 36.62 -1.88
C VAL A 470 0.71 35.31 -1.20
N LYS A 471 -0.29 34.46 -0.95
CA LYS A 471 -0.11 33.16 -0.28
C LYS A 471 -0.21 31.99 -1.24
N ALA A 472 -0.92 32.16 -2.35
CA ALA A 472 -1.08 31.12 -3.35
C ALA A 472 -1.22 31.70 -4.75
N LEU A 473 -0.92 30.87 -5.74
CA LEU A 473 -1.14 31.11 -7.16
C LEU A 473 -2.06 30.02 -7.70
N VAL A 474 -2.84 30.35 -8.71
CA VAL A 474 -3.69 29.42 -9.45
C VAL A 474 -3.30 29.45 -10.91
N TYR A 475 -3.05 28.28 -11.47
CA TYR A 475 -2.79 28.07 -12.89
C TYR A 475 -4.03 27.42 -13.52
N VAL A 476 -4.44 27.89 -14.70
CA VAL A 476 -5.58 27.33 -15.45
C VAL A 476 -5.22 27.24 -16.92
N ASP A 477 -5.48 26.12 -17.57
CA ASP A 477 -5.33 25.98 -19.03
C ASP A 477 -6.53 25.27 -19.67
N GLY A 478 -6.58 25.30 -20.99
CA GLY A 478 -7.66 24.71 -21.77
C GLY A 478 -7.45 24.87 -23.27
N LYS A 479 -8.46 24.46 -24.03
CA LYS A 479 -8.52 24.71 -25.47
C LYS A 479 -8.49 26.21 -25.75
N GLU A 480 -7.83 26.61 -26.84
CA GLU A 480 -7.71 28.02 -27.26
C GLU A 480 -9.07 28.72 -27.36
N SER A 481 -10.10 28.01 -27.85
CA SER A 481 -11.47 28.51 -27.95
C SER A 481 -12.07 28.99 -26.61
N LEU A 482 -11.63 28.46 -25.46
CA LEU A 482 -12.13 28.86 -24.14
C LEU A 482 -11.59 30.22 -23.70
N PHE A 483 -10.37 30.56 -24.12
CA PHE A 483 -9.75 31.85 -23.84
C PHE A 483 -10.13 32.90 -24.90
N SER A 484 -10.68 32.49 -26.04
CA SER A 484 -11.31 33.40 -26.99
C SER A 484 -12.74 33.81 -26.60
N ASP A 485 -13.39 33.05 -25.70
CA ASP A 485 -14.75 33.35 -25.22
C ASP A 485 -14.71 34.31 -24.00
N PRO A 486 -15.17 35.58 -24.15
CA PRO A 486 -15.16 36.55 -23.06
C PRO A 486 -16.01 36.13 -21.86
N ASN A 487 -17.10 35.40 -22.09
CA ASN A 487 -17.99 34.94 -21.03
C ASN A 487 -17.31 33.89 -20.16
N LYS A 488 -16.57 32.97 -20.77
CA LYS A 488 -15.80 31.93 -20.05
C LYS A 488 -14.68 32.55 -19.23
N ILE A 489 -13.97 33.54 -19.76
CA ILE A 489 -12.96 34.29 -19.00
C ILE A 489 -13.61 35.07 -17.85
N LYS A 490 -14.75 35.72 -18.08
CA LYS A 490 -15.48 36.45 -17.04
C LYS A 490 -15.91 35.51 -15.91
N GLN A 491 -16.47 34.34 -16.24
CA GLN A 491 -16.82 33.31 -15.25
C GLN A 491 -15.61 32.82 -14.47
N LEU A 492 -14.49 32.54 -15.15
CA LEU A 492 -13.24 32.14 -14.51
C LEU A 492 -12.77 33.19 -13.49
N LYS A 493 -12.71 34.47 -13.90
CA LYS A 493 -12.34 35.57 -13.01
C LYS A 493 -13.26 35.68 -11.80
N ILE A 494 -14.58 35.56 -12.00
CA ILE A 494 -15.56 35.64 -10.91
C ILE A 494 -15.33 34.51 -9.89
N ILE A 495 -15.13 33.26 -10.36
CA ILE A 495 -14.86 32.11 -9.47
C ILE A 495 -13.55 32.32 -8.69
N LEU A 496 -12.48 32.74 -9.36
CA LEU A 496 -11.18 32.97 -8.73
C LEU A 496 -11.21 34.13 -7.70
N ASN A 497 -11.95 35.20 -8.00
CA ASN A 497 -12.17 36.30 -7.08
C ASN A 497 -13.00 35.88 -5.86
N ALA A 498 -14.08 35.12 -6.06
CA ALA A 498 -14.90 34.59 -4.97
C ALA A 498 -14.10 33.64 -4.08
N MET A 499 -13.29 32.76 -4.68
CA MET A 499 -12.37 31.87 -3.95
C MET A 499 -11.34 32.67 -3.14
N ASN A 500 -10.76 33.73 -3.70
CA ASN A 500 -9.81 34.60 -2.97
C ASN A 500 -10.47 35.27 -1.74
N LYS A 501 -11.69 35.80 -1.90
CA LYS A 501 -12.46 36.39 -0.79
C LYS A 501 -12.76 35.36 0.30
N ALA A 502 -13.24 34.18 -0.10
CA ALA A 502 -13.60 33.11 0.84
C ALA A 502 -12.39 32.60 1.65
N LEU A 503 -11.25 32.40 1.00
CA LEU A 503 -10.01 31.98 1.65
C LEU A 503 -9.45 33.06 2.59
N SER A 504 -9.67 34.34 2.27
CA SER A 504 -9.25 35.46 3.12
C SER A 504 -10.15 35.65 4.34
N GLY A 505 -11.47 35.41 4.19
CA GLY A 505 -12.45 35.52 5.27
C GLY A 505 -12.24 34.48 6.38
N ASN A 506 -12.03 33.21 6.01
CA ASN A 506 -11.92 32.10 6.98
C ASN A 506 -10.75 32.24 7.98
N THR A 507 -9.70 32.98 7.63
CA THR A 507 -8.58 33.21 8.56
C THR A 507 -8.83 34.27 9.62
N ASN A 508 -9.74 35.21 9.39
CA ASN A 508 -10.12 36.18 10.42
C ASN A 508 -11.02 35.52 11.48
N THR A 509 -11.90 34.61 11.06
CA THR A 509 -12.76 33.84 11.95
C THR A 509 -11.95 32.91 12.86
N GLN A 510 -10.93 32.23 12.33
CA GLN A 510 -10.02 31.38 13.13
C GLN A 510 -9.17 32.17 14.13
N LYS A 511 -8.70 33.38 13.77
CA LYS A 511 -7.97 34.25 14.72
C LYS A 511 -8.87 34.74 15.87
N ASN A 512 -10.13 35.04 15.59
CA ASN A 512 -11.09 35.48 16.60
C ASN A 512 -11.59 34.35 17.52
N SER A 513 -11.69 33.12 17.02
CA SER A 513 -11.99 31.96 17.86
C SER A 513 -10.83 31.59 18.78
N ILE A 514 -9.58 31.75 18.33
CA ILE A 514 -8.39 31.52 19.18
C ILE A 514 -8.27 32.60 20.25
N LYS A 515 -8.54 33.88 19.94
CA LYS A 515 -8.55 34.99 20.92
C LYS A 515 -9.69 34.94 21.95
N LYS A 516 -10.79 34.21 21.68
CA LYS A 516 -11.87 33.98 22.65
C LYS A 516 -11.63 32.72 23.51
N ALA A 517 -10.68 31.87 23.11
CA ALA A 517 -10.31 30.65 23.81
C ALA A 517 -9.00 30.80 24.62
N SER A 518 -8.35 31.96 24.53
CA SER A 518 -7.23 32.43 25.34
C SER A 518 -7.71 33.57 26.22
#